data_AF-A0A660ML82-F1
#
_entry.id   AF-A0A660ML82-F1
#
_cell.length_a   1.000
_cell.length_b   1.000
_cell.length_c   1.000
_cell.angle_alpha   90.00
_cell.angle_beta   90.00
_cell.angle_gamma   90.00
#
_symmetry.space_group_name_H-M   'P 1'
#
loop_
_entity.id
_entity.type
_entity.pdbx_description
1 polymer ?
#
loop_
_entity_poly.entity_id
_entity_poly.type
_entity_poly.pdbx_seq_one_letter_code
_entity_poly.pdbx_strand_id
1 'polypeptide(L)'
;VRTRLTHSLEVSCVGRSLGSSVGTRLVAENPELAAHGIHAADIGDIVAAACLAHDIGNPPFGHFGEQAMRDYFASPDAASILDRLDNDAQRADLLNIEGNAHAFRIMNRLESPDNHGGLRLTAATLAAASKYPATAYRSPYKKNGVYQDDLTDFATLYTTLGIPPRGDSGQAWHRHPLSYLMEAADDICYLIVDIEDAYQIRQIDHRRALELLADLAGDMVDPSRLKAMESKSDQLAYLRAKAIGRLVHETVAVFQDNESALLAGERDAPLLKDIPSIEKLRALREYAEKYIYISRPVVEVQIAGHRVLTGLMGIYCQAIANTHGRDNITRADQMLLALLPERFRKSRDSLYQKLLGVCDYIAGMTDSYAVSLYKKLTGISLPVN
;
A
#
# COMPACT_ATOMS: atom_id res chain seq x y z
N VAL A 1 -1.32 2.91 -19.70
CA VAL A 1 -1.86 2.16 -18.55
C VAL A 1 -0.70 1.65 -17.72
N ARG A 2 -0.49 2.29 -16.58
CA ARG A 2 0.48 1.89 -15.58
C ARG A 2 0.08 0.56 -14.97
N THR A 3 1.10 -0.24 -14.65
CA THR A 3 1.00 -1.29 -13.63
C THR A 3 1.36 -0.70 -12.27
N ARG A 4 1.12 -1.45 -11.19
CA ARG A 4 1.57 -1.08 -9.83
C ARG A 4 3.06 -0.79 -9.75
N LEU A 5 3.87 -1.50 -10.53
CA LEU A 5 5.32 -1.27 -10.59
C LEU A 5 5.64 0.09 -11.19
N THR A 6 5.06 0.43 -12.34
CA THR A 6 5.31 1.74 -12.97
C THR A 6 4.77 2.89 -12.15
N HIS A 7 3.62 2.70 -11.47
CA HIS A 7 3.08 3.66 -10.50
C HIS A 7 4.07 3.88 -9.35
N SER A 8 4.53 2.80 -8.70
CA SER A 8 5.47 2.89 -7.58
C SER A 8 6.81 3.54 -7.96
N LEU A 9 7.27 3.35 -9.21
CA LEU A 9 8.46 4.06 -9.73
C LEU A 9 8.22 5.57 -9.86
N GLU A 10 7.05 5.99 -10.33
CA GLU A 10 6.67 7.41 -10.41
C GLU A 10 6.54 8.02 -9.01
N VAL A 11 5.86 7.33 -8.09
CA VAL A 11 5.73 7.70 -6.67
C VAL A 11 7.11 7.80 -5.99
N SER A 12 8.03 6.89 -6.29
CA SER A 12 9.40 6.93 -5.77
C SER A 12 10.17 8.16 -6.27
N CYS A 13 10.01 8.55 -7.53
CA CYS A 13 10.62 9.76 -8.07
C CYS A 13 10.09 11.02 -7.36
N VAL A 14 8.76 11.13 -7.19
CA VAL A 14 8.14 12.26 -6.48
C VAL A 14 8.53 12.27 -5.00
N GLY A 15 8.52 11.11 -4.35
CA GLY A 15 8.94 10.95 -2.96
C GLY A 15 10.39 11.35 -2.74
N ARG A 16 11.30 10.99 -3.65
CA ARG A 16 12.69 11.44 -3.64
C ARG A 16 12.80 12.96 -3.70
N SER A 17 12.05 13.60 -4.61
CA SER A 17 12.04 15.06 -4.74
C SER A 17 11.51 15.75 -3.47
N LEU A 18 10.42 15.24 -2.90
CA LEU A 18 9.86 15.72 -1.63
C LEU A 18 10.88 15.59 -0.49
N GLY A 19 11.43 14.39 -0.30
CA GLY A 19 12.39 14.08 0.76
C GLY A 19 13.68 14.90 0.66
N SER A 20 14.26 15.04 -0.54
CA SER A 20 15.46 15.87 -0.74
C SER A 20 15.20 17.36 -0.54
N SER A 21 14.03 17.86 -0.95
CA SER A 21 13.68 19.28 -0.80
C SER A 21 13.47 19.64 0.68
N VAL A 22 12.74 18.81 1.42
CA VAL A 22 12.60 18.95 2.88
C VAL A 22 13.96 18.79 3.56
N GLY A 23 14.73 17.77 3.15
CA GLY A 23 16.03 17.44 3.73
C GLY A 23 17.06 18.57 3.62
N THR A 24 17.03 19.36 2.55
CA THR A 24 17.94 20.51 2.39
C THR A 24 17.77 21.52 3.53
N ARG A 25 16.51 21.81 3.91
CA ARG A 25 16.22 22.70 5.03
C ARG A 25 16.50 22.02 6.37
N LEU A 26 16.07 20.77 6.57
CA LEU A 26 16.30 20.04 7.82
C LEU A 26 17.79 19.98 8.19
N VAL A 27 18.67 19.69 7.22
CA VAL A 27 20.11 19.64 7.45
C VAL A 27 20.70 21.03 7.72
N ALA A 28 20.16 22.08 7.10
CA ALA A 28 20.59 23.45 7.35
C ALA A 28 20.17 23.97 8.74
N GLU A 29 18.99 23.57 9.23
CA GLU A 29 18.42 24.02 10.50
C GLU A 29 18.82 23.14 11.70
N ASN A 30 19.25 21.89 11.46
CA ASN A 30 19.70 20.94 12.48
C ASN A 30 21.14 20.48 12.19
N PRO A 31 22.16 21.26 12.61
CA PRO A 31 23.56 20.95 12.33
C PRO A 31 24.03 19.59 12.84
N GLU A 32 23.36 19.00 13.85
CA GLU A 32 23.68 17.65 14.28
C GLU A 32 23.46 16.60 13.18
N LEU A 33 22.49 16.78 12.28
CA LEU A 33 22.26 15.86 11.16
C LEU A 33 23.50 15.82 10.25
N ALA A 34 24.01 17.00 9.89
CA ALA A 34 25.24 17.12 9.11
C ALA A 34 26.46 16.53 9.84
N ALA A 35 26.55 16.74 11.16
CA ALA A 35 27.63 16.19 11.98
C ALA A 35 27.64 14.65 12.01
N HIS A 36 26.48 14.01 11.85
CA HIS A 36 26.33 12.56 11.71
C HIS A 36 26.46 12.09 10.25
N GLY A 37 26.84 12.97 9.32
CA GLY A 37 27.02 12.65 7.90
C GLY A 37 25.72 12.45 7.14
N ILE A 38 24.59 12.95 7.65
CA ILE A 38 23.29 12.89 6.98
C ILE A 38 23.18 14.08 6.01
N HIS A 39 22.87 13.78 4.76
CA HIS A 39 22.64 14.75 3.70
C HIS A 39 21.16 14.76 3.29
N ALA A 40 20.75 15.84 2.62
CA ALA A 40 19.40 15.94 2.07
C ALA A 40 19.02 14.75 1.16
N ALA A 41 19.99 14.25 0.40
CA ALA A 41 19.80 13.10 -0.48
C ALA A 41 19.44 11.81 0.29
N ASP A 42 19.99 11.61 1.50
CA ASP A 42 19.72 10.43 2.32
C ASP A 42 18.24 10.41 2.78
N ILE A 43 17.69 11.59 3.12
CA ILE A 43 16.26 11.73 3.44
C ILE A 43 15.40 11.46 2.19
N GLY A 44 15.85 11.95 1.03
CA GLY A 44 15.26 11.61 -0.27
C GLY A 44 15.24 10.11 -0.54
N ASP A 45 16.34 9.40 -0.25
CA ASP A 45 16.45 7.95 -0.42
C ASP A 45 15.51 7.16 0.49
N ILE A 46 15.36 7.59 1.76
CA ILE A 46 14.42 6.96 2.71
C ILE A 46 12.99 7.06 2.18
N VAL A 47 12.56 8.26 1.78
CA VAL A 47 11.19 8.47 1.24
C VAL A 47 11.02 7.72 -0.07
N ALA A 48 12.01 7.75 -0.96
CA ALA A 48 11.95 7.03 -2.24
C ALA A 48 11.83 5.51 -2.06
N ALA A 49 12.55 4.93 -1.09
CA ALA A 49 12.47 3.51 -0.77
C ALA A 49 11.10 3.15 -0.15
N ALA A 50 10.59 3.97 0.77
CA ALA A 50 9.25 3.81 1.32
C ALA A 50 8.17 3.87 0.23
N CYS A 51 8.31 4.80 -0.71
CA CYS A 51 7.44 4.91 -1.89
C CYS A 51 7.48 3.68 -2.80
N LEU A 52 8.62 2.98 -2.94
CA LEU A 52 8.67 1.74 -3.72
C LEU A 52 7.93 0.60 -3.00
N ALA A 53 7.94 0.60 -1.67
CA ALA A 53 7.34 -0.44 -0.86
C ALA A 53 5.86 -0.25 -0.54
N HIS A 54 5.29 0.95 -0.74
CA HIS A 54 3.95 1.31 -0.25
C HIS A 54 2.84 0.34 -0.67
N ASP A 55 2.97 -0.24 -1.86
CA ASP A 55 1.96 -1.08 -2.50
C ASP A 55 2.36 -2.56 -2.62
N ILE A 56 3.51 -2.96 -2.06
CA ILE A 56 4.05 -4.33 -2.21
C ILE A 56 3.18 -5.38 -1.52
N GLY A 57 2.39 -4.99 -0.53
CA GLY A 57 1.51 -5.87 0.24
C GLY A 57 0.13 -6.08 -0.37
N ASN A 58 -0.20 -5.40 -1.48
CA ASN A 58 -1.54 -5.48 -2.04
C ASN A 58 -1.76 -6.82 -2.76
N PRO A 59 -2.90 -7.50 -2.50
CA PRO A 59 -3.20 -8.79 -3.13
C PRO A 59 -3.54 -8.63 -4.63
N PRO A 60 -3.70 -9.76 -5.36
CA PRO A 60 -4.29 -9.75 -6.70
C PRO A 60 -5.57 -8.91 -6.75
N PHE A 61 -5.81 -8.21 -7.84
CA PHE A 61 -6.95 -7.30 -8.01
C PHE A 61 -7.01 -6.13 -7.00
N GLY A 62 -5.93 -5.89 -6.25
CA GLY A 62 -5.76 -4.74 -5.38
C GLY A 62 -6.79 -4.60 -4.26
N HIS A 63 -7.36 -3.42 -4.09
CA HIS A 63 -8.36 -3.16 -3.03
C HIS A 63 -9.57 -4.10 -3.10
N PHE A 64 -9.92 -4.57 -4.31
CA PHE A 64 -10.98 -5.56 -4.46
C PHE A 64 -10.57 -6.93 -3.95
N GLY A 65 -9.28 -7.28 -4.08
CA GLY A 65 -8.74 -8.47 -3.46
C GLY A 65 -8.67 -8.39 -1.95
N GLU A 66 -8.28 -7.24 -1.40
CA GLU A 66 -8.34 -6.97 0.05
C GLU A 66 -9.76 -7.16 0.56
N GLN A 67 -10.75 -6.60 -0.15
CA GLN A 67 -12.15 -6.76 0.20
C GLN A 67 -12.60 -8.22 0.11
N ALA A 68 -12.22 -8.95 -0.94
CA ALA A 68 -12.58 -10.36 -1.12
C ALA A 68 -12.03 -11.25 0.02
N MET A 69 -10.79 -11.01 0.46
CA MET A 69 -10.20 -11.73 1.58
C MET A 69 -10.92 -11.40 2.90
N ARG A 70 -11.25 -10.13 3.14
CA ARG A 70 -12.04 -9.70 4.32
C ARG A 70 -13.45 -10.29 4.31
N ASP A 71 -14.12 -10.28 3.16
CA ASP A 71 -15.46 -10.85 2.98
C ASP A 71 -15.48 -12.35 3.25
N TYR A 72 -14.43 -13.09 2.86
CA TYR A 72 -14.31 -14.50 3.20
C TYR A 72 -14.27 -14.70 4.73
N PHE A 73 -13.40 -13.98 5.45
CA PHE A 73 -13.33 -14.12 6.90
C PHE A 73 -14.60 -13.65 7.62
N ALA A 74 -15.32 -12.68 7.04
CA ALA A 74 -16.62 -12.25 7.54
C ALA A 74 -17.79 -13.20 7.18
N SER A 75 -17.54 -14.20 6.34
CA SER A 75 -18.58 -15.13 5.87
C SER A 75 -18.98 -16.17 6.92
N PRO A 76 -20.19 -16.75 6.82
CA PRO A 76 -20.60 -17.87 7.68
C PRO A 76 -19.65 -19.07 7.63
N ASP A 77 -19.03 -19.33 6.47
CA ASP A 77 -18.11 -20.45 6.28
C ASP A 77 -16.86 -20.30 7.15
N ALA A 78 -16.37 -19.06 7.32
CA ALA A 78 -15.21 -18.78 8.15
C ALA A 78 -15.54 -18.59 9.65
N ALA A 79 -16.81 -18.39 10.02
CA ALA A 79 -17.21 -18.10 11.40
C ALA A 79 -16.70 -19.17 12.39
N SER A 80 -16.90 -20.45 12.06
CA SER A 80 -16.44 -21.57 12.89
C SER A 80 -14.91 -21.68 12.97
N ILE A 81 -14.18 -21.13 11.99
CA ILE A 81 -12.72 -21.06 11.99
C ILE A 81 -12.28 -19.94 12.94
N LEU A 82 -12.91 -18.77 12.85
CA LEU A 82 -12.61 -17.60 13.70
C LEU A 82 -12.89 -17.86 15.18
N ASP A 83 -13.90 -18.68 15.50
CA ASP A 83 -14.21 -19.08 16.87
C ASP A 83 -13.16 -19.98 17.53
N ARG A 84 -12.22 -20.50 16.74
CA ARG A 84 -11.11 -21.33 17.21
C ARG A 84 -9.81 -20.54 17.40
N LEU A 85 -9.81 -19.23 17.16
CA LEU A 85 -8.65 -18.38 17.40
C LEU A 85 -8.49 -18.10 18.89
N ASP A 86 -7.25 -17.82 19.31
CA ASP A 86 -6.91 -17.72 20.73
C ASP A 86 -7.45 -16.44 21.38
N ASN A 87 -7.63 -15.37 20.59
CA ASN A 87 -8.07 -14.08 21.09
C ASN A 87 -8.69 -13.18 20.01
N ASP A 88 -9.38 -12.13 20.46
CA ASP A 88 -10.04 -11.14 19.60
C ASP A 88 -9.07 -10.33 18.73
N ALA A 89 -7.80 -10.20 19.13
CA ALA A 89 -6.81 -9.45 18.36
C ALA A 89 -6.41 -10.21 17.09
N GLN A 90 -6.21 -11.53 17.19
CA GLN A 90 -6.01 -12.42 16.03
C GLN A 90 -7.25 -12.43 15.12
N ARG A 91 -8.46 -12.43 15.71
CA ARG A 91 -9.71 -12.34 14.95
C ARG A 91 -9.81 -11.01 14.20
N ALA A 92 -9.46 -9.90 14.85
CA ALA A 92 -9.48 -8.58 14.26
C ALA A 92 -8.55 -8.48 13.04
N ASP A 93 -7.35 -9.07 13.10
CA ASP A 93 -6.43 -9.11 11.97
C ASP A 93 -7.02 -9.81 10.74
N LEU A 94 -7.58 -11.02 10.92
CA LEU A 94 -8.14 -11.77 9.78
C LEU A 94 -9.40 -11.12 9.21
N LEU A 95 -10.20 -10.44 10.04
CA LEU A 95 -11.34 -9.66 9.57
C LEU A 95 -10.93 -8.35 8.87
N ASN A 96 -9.72 -7.85 9.13
CA ASN A 96 -9.21 -6.58 8.61
C ASN A 96 -7.86 -6.77 7.92
N ILE A 97 -7.79 -7.74 7.01
CA ILE A 97 -6.64 -7.90 6.11
C ILE A 97 -6.40 -6.60 5.36
N GLU A 98 -5.15 -6.13 5.39
CA GLU A 98 -4.72 -4.86 4.82
C GLU A 98 -3.36 -5.04 4.13
N GLY A 99 -3.23 -4.50 2.91
CA GLY A 99 -1.99 -4.39 2.17
C GLY A 99 -0.90 -3.63 2.92
N ASN A 100 -1.22 -2.57 3.69
CA ASN A 100 -0.21 -1.87 4.51
C ASN A 100 0.41 -2.79 5.58
N ALA A 101 -0.41 -3.56 6.30
CA ALA A 101 0.09 -4.54 7.28
C ALA A 101 0.86 -5.68 6.60
N HIS A 102 0.39 -6.09 5.42
CA HIS A 102 1.07 -7.09 4.61
C HIS A 102 2.41 -6.60 4.06
N ALA A 103 2.53 -5.31 3.71
CA ALA A 103 3.76 -4.71 3.22
C ALA A 103 4.85 -4.74 4.30
N PHE A 104 4.51 -4.39 5.56
CA PHE A 104 5.45 -4.53 6.68
C PHE A 104 5.91 -5.98 6.83
N ARG A 105 4.98 -6.92 6.81
CA ARG A 105 5.27 -8.35 6.91
C ARG A 105 6.15 -8.87 5.77
N ILE A 106 5.92 -8.43 4.53
CA ILE A 106 6.76 -8.76 3.38
C ILE A 106 8.19 -8.28 3.62
N MET A 107 8.36 -7.00 3.94
CA MET A 107 9.68 -6.40 4.12
C MET A 107 10.44 -6.96 5.32
N ASN A 108 9.74 -7.25 6.42
CA ASN A 108 10.33 -7.65 7.69
C ASN A 108 10.46 -9.18 7.86
N ARG A 109 9.78 -9.99 7.04
CA ARG A 109 9.71 -11.45 7.25
C ARG A 109 9.67 -12.29 5.98
N LEU A 110 8.79 -11.99 5.03
CA LEU A 110 8.53 -12.92 3.92
C LEU A 110 9.62 -12.89 2.84
N GLU A 111 10.17 -11.71 2.58
CA GLU A 111 11.33 -11.56 1.69
C GLU A 111 12.62 -11.88 2.45
N SER A 112 13.43 -12.78 1.91
CA SER A 112 14.61 -13.35 2.61
C SER A 112 14.25 -14.05 3.94
N PRO A 113 13.42 -15.11 3.92
CA PRO A 113 12.87 -15.74 5.13
C PRO A 113 13.92 -16.41 6.03
N ASP A 114 15.11 -16.67 5.51
CA ASP A 114 16.24 -17.20 6.29
C ASP A 114 16.90 -16.11 7.19
N ASN A 115 16.56 -14.84 6.96
CA ASN A 115 17.06 -13.70 7.72
C ASN A 115 15.99 -13.21 8.71
N HIS A 116 16.32 -13.18 10.00
CA HIS A 116 15.54 -12.38 10.95
C HIS A 116 15.53 -10.90 10.51
N GLY A 117 14.35 -10.32 10.38
CA GLY A 117 14.12 -8.97 9.84
C GLY A 117 14.00 -8.90 8.31
N GLY A 118 13.90 -10.05 7.61
CA GLY A 118 13.61 -10.12 6.18
C GLY A 118 14.63 -9.40 5.31
N LEU A 119 14.20 -8.34 4.61
CA LEU A 119 15.05 -7.47 3.80
C LEU A 119 16.07 -6.66 4.61
N ARG A 120 15.89 -6.55 5.94
CA ARG A 120 16.75 -5.77 6.84
C ARG A 120 16.96 -4.32 6.39
N LEU A 121 15.85 -3.69 5.99
CA LEU A 121 15.82 -2.26 5.72
C LEU A 121 16.12 -1.46 6.99
N THR A 122 16.55 -0.21 6.83
CA THR A 122 16.76 0.68 7.97
C THR A 122 15.44 0.95 8.70
N ALA A 123 15.54 1.20 10.01
CA ALA A 123 14.38 1.53 10.83
C ALA A 123 13.59 2.72 10.26
N ALA A 124 14.30 3.78 9.83
CA ALA A 124 13.69 4.96 9.22
C ALA A 124 12.87 4.61 7.97
N THR A 125 13.38 3.74 7.08
CA THR A 125 12.65 3.31 5.87
C THR A 125 11.40 2.50 6.20
N LEU A 126 11.47 1.54 7.13
CA LEU A 126 10.30 0.75 7.53
C LEU A 126 9.21 1.63 8.16
N ALA A 127 9.59 2.58 9.03
CA ALA A 127 8.64 3.47 9.67
C ALA A 127 8.08 4.54 8.71
N ALA A 128 8.88 5.03 7.76
CA ALA A 128 8.41 5.91 6.69
C ALA A 128 7.44 5.20 5.74
N ALA A 129 7.61 3.89 5.50
CA ALA A 129 6.67 3.07 4.75
C ALA A 129 5.37 2.79 5.53
N SER A 130 5.37 2.91 6.86
CA SER A 130 4.19 2.64 7.68
C SER A 130 3.24 3.84 7.76
N LYS A 131 2.27 3.86 6.85
CA LYS A 131 1.22 4.88 6.80
C LYS A 131 0.29 4.86 8.02
N TYR A 132 -0.04 3.66 8.51
CA TYR A 132 -0.95 3.42 9.62
C TYR A 132 -0.27 2.56 10.68
N PRO A 133 0.51 3.13 11.60
CA PRO A 133 1.34 2.36 12.52
C PRO A 133 0.52 1.81 13.70
N ALA A 134 -0.39 0.89 13.40
CA ALA A 134 -1.24 0.21 14.36
C ALA A 134 -1.68 -1.17 13.86
N THR A 135 -2.07 -2.04 14.80
CA THR A 135 -2.75 -3.30 14.50
C THR A 135 -4.21 -3.05 14.12
N ALA A 136 -4.91 -4.10 13.65
CA ALA A 136 -6.37 -4.01 13.46
C ALA A 136 -7.14 -3.95 14.79
N TYR A 137 -6.52 -4.38 15.89
CA TYR A 137 -7.17 -4.46 17.20
C TYR A 137 -7.02 -3.16 17.97
N ARG A 138 -8.13 -2.47 18.24
CA ARG A 138 -8.15 -1.16 18.94
C ARG A 138 -7.32 -0.08 18.21
N SER A 139 -7.36 -0.09 16.87
CA SER A 139 -6.69 0.91 16.05
C SER A 139 -7.33 2.30 16.21
N PRO A 140 -6.54 3.37 16.42
CA PRO A 140 -7.02 4.74 16.30
C PRO A 140 -7.08 5.21 14.83
N TYR A 141 -6.51 4.43 13.90
CA TYR A 141 -6.49 4.76 12.47
C TYR A 141 -7.62 4.04 11.74
N LYS A 142 -7.99 4.55 10.56
CA LYS A 142 -9.00 3.93 9.68
C LYS A 142 -8.57 2.55 9.15
N LYS A 143 -7.27 2.29 9.11
CA LYS A 143 -6.60 1.09 8.58
C LYS A 143 -5.51 0.65 9.54
N ASN A 144 -4.91 -0.50 9.28
CA ASN A 144 -3.81 -1.08 10.05
C ASN A 144 -2.56 -1.25 9.17
N GLY A 145 -1.40 -1.26 9.82
CA GLY A 145 -0.08 -1.34 9.17
C GLY A 145 0.85 -2.40 9.77
N VAL A 146 0.34 -3.21 10.71
CA VAL A 146 1.04 -4.39 11.23
C VAL A 146 0.03 -5.44 11.69
N TYR A 147 0.36 -6.72 11.55
CA TYR A 147 -0.40 -7.85 12.13
C TYR A 147 0.12 -8.20 13.53
N GLN A 148 -0.71 -8.85 14.35
CA GLN A 148 -0.32 -9.35 15.68
C GLN A 148 0.91 -10.25 15.63
N ASP A 149 1.05 -11.06 14.58
CA ASP A 149 2.22 -11.93 14.37
C ASP A 149 3.54 -11.16 14.18
N ASP A 150 3.46 -9.88 13.83
CA ASP A 150 4.59 -8.98 13.54
C ASP A 150 4.73 -7.85 14.59
N LEU A 151 3.88 -7.84 15.62
CA LEU A 151 3.75 -6.74 16.59
C LEU A 151 5.02 -6.50 17.41
N THR A 152 5.71 -7.56 17.82
CA THR A 152 6.93 -7.46 18.63
C THR A 152 8.06 -6.75 17.88
N ASP A 153 8.28 -7.12 16.62
CA ASP A 153 9.30 -6.49 15.75
C ASP A 153 8.92 -5.04 15.48
N PHE A 154 7.65 -4.77 15.22
CA PHE A 154 7.13 -3.43 15.00
C PHE A 154 7.28 -2.52 16.22
N ALA A 155 6.98 -3.02 17.42
CA ALA A 155 7.18 -2.28 18.66
C ALA A 155 8.68 -1.96 18.89
N THR A 156 9.55 -2.93 18.59
CA THR A 156 11.02 -2.76 18.68
C THR A 156 11.52 -1.70 17.70
N LEU A 157 11.00 -1.70 16.47
CA LEU A 157 11.28 -0.69 15.45
C LEU A 157 10.95 0.72 15.95
N TYR A 158 9.73 0.94 16.46
CA TYR A 158 9.29 2.26 16.93
C TYR A 158 10.03 2.71 18.20
N THR A 159 10.34 1.78 19.10
CA THR A 159 11.17 2.05 20.28
C THR A 159 12.58 2.49 19.86
N THR A 160 13.17 1.85 18.85
CA THR A 160 14.51 2.20 18.32
C THR A 160 14.54 3.61 17.73
N LEU A 161 13.43 4.05 17.13
CA LEU A 161 13.28 5.40 16.57
C LEU A 161 12.90 6.45 17.62
N GLY A 162 12.67 6.06 18.88
CA GLY A 162 12.19 6.97 19.92
C GLY A 162 10.77 7.49 19.69
N ILE A 163 9.97 6.81 18.85
CA ILE A 163 8.60 7.21 18.57
C ILE A 163 7.67 6.55 19.60
N PRO A 164 6.95 7.33 20.43
CA PRO A 164 6.16 6.76 21.52
C PRO A 164 4.92 6.01 21.00
N PRO A 165 4.41 5.04 21.80
CA PRO A 165 3.08 4.47 21.58
C PRO A 165 2.01 5.55 21.59
N ARG A 166 0.95 5.32 20.82
CA ARG A 166 -0.22 6.19 20.78
C ARG A 166 -1.30 5.62 21.71
N GLY A 167 -1.40 6.20 22.89
CA GLY A 167 -2.27 5.70 23.98
C GLY A 167 -1.74 4.44 24.64
N ASP A 168 -2.53 3.85 25.53
CA ASP A 168 -2.07 2.80 26.46
C ASP A 168 -2.32 1.37 25.99
N SER A 169 -2.82 1.17 24.77
CA SER A 169 -3.21 -0.16 24.27
C SER A 169 -2.03 -1.05 23.90
N GLY A 170 -0.86 -0.45 23.61
CA GLY A 170 0.28 -1.15 23.00
C GLY A 170 0.01 -1.64 21.57
N GLN A 171 -1.02 -1.10 20.91
CA GLN A 171 -1.48 -1.53 19.58
C GLN A 171 -1.25 -0.46 18.49
N ALA A 172 -0.74 0.72 18.86
CA ALA A 172 -0.60 1.84 17.95
C ALA A 172 0.57 2.74 18.35
N TRP A 173 1.13 3.46 17.37
CA TRP A 173 2.20 4.44 17.51
C TRP A 173 1.86 5.73 16.76
N HIS A 174 2.61 6.80 17.04
CA HIS A 174 2.56 8.00 16.19
C HIS A 174 3.23 7.72 14.84
N ARG A 175 2.81 8.43 13.79
CA ARG A 175 3.39 8.28 12.45
C ARG A 175 4.82 8.83 12.43
N HIS A 176 5.71 8.16 11.69
CA HIS A 176 7.00 8.74 11.35
C HIS A 176 6.79 9.97 10.45
N PRO A 177 7.44 11.13 10.68
CA PRO A 177 7.20 12.35 9.89
C PRO A 177 7.35 12.13 8.37
N LEU A 178 8.37 11.37 7.95
CA LEU A 178 8.58 11.07 6.52
C LEU A 178 7.47 10.21 5.88
N SER A 179 6.64 9.50 6.66
CA SER A 179 5.47 8.77 6.11
C SER A 179 4.44 9.71 5.49
N TYR A 180 4.40 10.97 5.90
CA TYR A 180 3.54 11.99 5.31
C TYR A 180 4.01 12.41 3.93
N LEU A 181 5.32 12.41 3.67
CA LEU A 181 5.88 12.67 2.35
C LEU A 181 5.64 11.49 1.40
N MET A 182 5.76 10.25 1.90
CA MET A 182 5.40 9.06 1.12
C MET A 182 3.91 9.07 0.74
N GLU A 183 3.02 9.34 1.70
CA GLU A 183 1.57 9.47 1.44
C GLU A 183 1.28 10.58 0.42
N ALA A 184 1.91 11.74 0.55
CA ALA A 184 1.72 12.84 -0.39
C ALA A 184 2.23 12.50 -1.79
N ALA A 185 3.36 11.79 -1.90
CA ALA A 185 3.89 11.35 -3.19
C ALA A 185 2.91 10.40 -3.91
N ASP A 186 2.34 9.45 -3.18
CA ASP A 186 1.37 8.49 -3.72
C ASP A 186 0.11 9.21 -4.22
N ASP A 187 -0.49 10.06 -3.38
CA ASP A 187 -1.69 10.83 -3.75
C ASP A 187 -1.46 11.78 -4.93
N ILE A 188 -0.29 12.43 -5.03
CA ILE A 188 0.08 13.31 -6.16
C ILE A 188 0.14 12.50 -7.46
N CYS A 189 0.86 11.37 -7.45
CA CYS A 189 1.02 10.54 -8.63
C CYS A 189 -0.31 9.95 -9.08
N TYR A 190 -1.06 9.33 -8.15
CA TYR A 190 -2.30 8.64 -8.43
C TYR A 190 -3.29 9.55 -9.18
N LEU A 191 -3.53 10.76 -8.65
CA LEU A 191 -4.51 11.68 -9.23
C LEU A 191 -4.11 12.22 -10.60
N ILE A 192 -2.82 12.46 -10.84
CA ILE A 192 -2.36 13.07 -12.09
C ILE A 192 -2.19 12.03 -13.19
N VAL A 193 -1.61 10.88 -12.84
CA VAL A 193 -1.30 9.80 -13.78
C VAL A 193 -2.57 9.17 -14.34
N ASP A 194 -3.61 9.03 -13.53
CA ASP A 194 -4.90 8.46 -13.95
C ASP A 194 -5.55 9.28 -15.08
N ILE A 195 -5.34 10.59 -15.11
CA ILE A 195 -5.84 11.45 -16.20
C ILE A 195 -5.13 11.14 -17.51
N GLU A 196 -3.81 10.96 -17.47
CA GLU A 196 -3.04 10.60 -18.65
C GLU A 196 -3.40 9.20 -19.15
N ASP A 197 -3.54 8.24 -18.23
CA ASP A 197 -3.94 6.88 -18.58
C ASP A 197 -5.37 6.83 -19.16
N ALA A 198 -6.31 7.58 -18.59
CA ALA A 198 -7.67 7.72 -19.12
C ALA A 198 -7.68 8.29 -20.54
N TYR A 199 -6.77 9.21 -20.86
CA TYR A 199 -6.58 9.70 -22.22
C TYR A 199 -6.02 8.61 -23.15
N GLN A 200 -4.99 7.87 -22.71
CA GLN A 200 -4.36 6.81 -23.52
C GLN A 200 -5.34 5.70 -23.90
N ILE A 201 -6.26 5.34 -23.00
CA ILE A 201 -7.32 4.35 -23.27
C ILE A 201 -8.57 4.95 -23.91
N ARG A 202 -8.53 6.24 -24.29
CA ARG A 202 -9.61 6.98 -24.97
C ARG A 202 -10.91 7.10 -24.15
N GLN A 203 -10.80 7.04 -22.82
CA GLN A 203 -11.92 7.27 -21.92
C GLN A 203 -12.24 8.76 -21.78
N ILE A 204 -11.23 9.61 -21.94
CA ILE A 204 -11.39 11.07 -22.05
C ILE A 204 -10.68 11.59 -23.30
N ASP A 205 -11.17 12.69 -23.85
CA ASP A 205 -10.53 13.32 -25.00
C ASP A 205 -9.33 14.19 -24.59
N HIS A 206 -8.49 14.52 -25.57
CA HIS A 206 -7.29 15.33 -25.38
C HIS A 206 -7.59 16.70 -24.76
N ARG A 207 -8.65 17.38 -25.22
CA ARG A 207 -9.01 18.72 -24.75
C ARG A 207 -9.30 18.67 -23.25
N ARG A 208 -10.05 17.66 -22.82
CA ARG A 208 -10.41 17.47 -21.42
C ARG A 208 -9.20 17.14 -20.55
N ALA A 209 -8.33 16.24 -21.00
CA ALA A 209 -7.08 15.94 -20.28
C ALA A 209 -6.19 17.19 -20.14
N LEU A 210 -6.08 17.98 -21.22
CA LEU A 210 -5.32 19.23 -21.24
C LEU A 210 -5.91 20.27 -20.28
N GLU A 211 -7.24 20.48 -20.30
CA GLU A 211 -7.93 21.40 -19.38
C GLU A 211 -7.65 21.05 -17.91
N LEU A 212 -7.79 19.77 -17.54
CA LEU A 212 -7.62 19.30 -16.16
C LEU A 212 -6.17 19.46 -15.67
N LEU A 213 -5.19 19.05 -16.48
CA LEU A 213 -3.78 19.15 -16.10
C LEU A 213 -3.28 20.61 -16.13
N ALA A 214 -3.77 21.43 -17.07
CA ALA A 214 -3.42 22.84 -17.14
C ALA A 214 -3.98 23.64 -15.96
N ASP A 215 -5.21 23.36 -15.52
CA ASP A 215 -5.78 23.99 -14.33
C ASP A 215 -4.93 23.67 -13.09
N LEU A 216 -4.56 22.42 -12.91
CA LEU A 216 -3.72 22.00 -11.78
C LEU A 216 -2.31 22.60 -11.84
N ALA A 217 -1.67 22.61 -13.02
CA ALA A 217 -0.35 23.21 -13.21
C ALA A 217 -0.36 24.73 -13.00
N GLY A 218 -1.42 25.42 -13.46
CA GLY A 218 -1.61 26.86 -13.30
C GLY A 218 -0.44 27.69 -13.83
N ASP A 219 0.11 28.54 -12.98
CA ASP A 219 1.19 29.49 -13.26
C ASP A 219 2.56 28.83 -13.54
N MET A 220 2.71 27.53 -13.27
CA MET A 220 3.91 26.78 -13.63
C MET A 220 4.03 26.51 -15.15
N VAL A 221 2.95 26.75 -15.91
CA VAL A 221 2.86 26.52 -17.35
C VAL A 221 3.44 27.73 -18.10
N ASP A 222 4.36 27.46 -19.02
CA ASP A 222 4.77 28.42 -20.06
C ASP A 222 3.84 28.25 -21.28
N PRO A 223 2.94 29.20 -21.56
CA PRO A 223 1.97 29.08 -22.66
C PRO A 223 2.64 29.03 -24.03
N SER A 224 3.79 29.70 -24.19
CA SER A 224 4.52 29.73 -25.46
C SER A 224 5.13 28.36 -25.75
N ARG A 225 5.74 27.75 -24.73
CA ARG A 225 6.29 26.39 -24.82
C ARG A 225 5.21 25.35 -25.06
N LEU A 226 4.08 25.44 -24.36
CA LEU A 226 2.95 24.51 -24.56
C LEU A 226 2.39 24.61 -25.99
N LYS A 227 2.23 25.83 -26.50
CA LYS A 227 1.72 26.06 -27.87
C LYS A 227 2.69 25.60 -28.96
N ALA A 228 4.00 25.63 -28.69
CA ALA A 228 5.03 25.16 -29.62
C ALA A 228 5.12 23.63 -29.73
N MET A 229 4.51 22.87 -28.82
CA MET A 229 4.51 21.40 -28.85
C MET A 229 3.47 20.89 -29.86
N GLU A 230 3.91 20.13 -30.87
CA GLU A 230 3.02 19.51 -31.86
C GLU A 230 2.36 18.23 -31.33
N SER A 231 3.09 17.46 -30.52
CA SER A 231 2.61 16.20 -29.95
C SER A 231 1.64 16.46 -28.79
N LYS A 232 0.41 15.95 -28.94
CA LYS A 232 -0.59 15.88 -27.86
C LYS A 232 -0.06 15.16 -26.62
N SER A 233 0.74 14.11 -26.81
CA SER A 233 1.33 13.37 -25.69
C SER A 233 2.36 14.23 -24.94
N ASP A 234 3.13 15.03 -25.67
CA ASP A 234 4.17 15.88 -25.07
C ASP A 234 3.54 17.05 -24.31
N GLN A 235 2.43 17.59 -24.81
CA GLN A 235 1.63 18.59 -24.11
C GLN A 235 1.16 18.06 -22.75
N LEU A 236 0.57 16.86 -22.70
CA LEU A 236 0.12 16.25 -21.45
C LEU A 236 1.29 15.91 -20.52
N ALA A 237 2.38 15.35 -21.04
CA ALA A 237 3.57 15.04 -20.25
C ALA A 237 4.21 16.30 -19.64
N TYR A 238 4.24 17.41 -20.38
CA TYR A 238 4.69 18.70 -19.89
C TYR A 238 3.78 19.24 -18.78
N LEU A 239 2.47 19.25 -19.00
CA LEU A 239 1.51 19.71 -17.98
C LEU A 239 1.56 18.86 -16.72
N ARG A 240 1.68 17.53 -16.86
CA ARG A 240 1.94 16.60 -15.75
C ARG A 240 3.17 17.01 -14.95
N ALA A 241 4.30 17.25 -15.62
CA ALA A 241 5.52 17.67 -14.94
C ALA A 241 5.36 18.99 -14.19
N LYS A 242 4.61 19.95 -14.76
CA LYS A 242 4.32 21.24 -14.11
C LYS A 242 3.37 21.11 -12.93
N ALA A 243 2.31 20.31 -13.06
CA ALA A 243 1.38 20.01 -11.98
C ALA A 243 2.09 19.31 -10.81
N ILE A 244 2.87 18.26 -11.07
CA ILE A 244 3.68 17.58 -10.05
C ILE A 244 4.64 18.57 -9.38
N GLY A 245 5.37 19.37 -10.16
CA GLY A 245 6.31 20.35 -9.62
C GLY A 245 5.64 21.37 -8.68
N ARG A 246 4.46 21.85 -9.05
CA ARG A 246 3.65 22.73 -8.18
C ARG A 246 3.29 22.05 -6.87
N LEU A 247 2.71 20.85 -6.94
CA LEU A 247 2.26 20.13 -5.75
C LEU A 247 3.42 19.72 -4.83
N VAL A 248 4.58 19.38 -5.41
CA VAL A 248 5.80 19.14 -4.64
C VAL A 248 6.19 20.39 -3.85
N HIS A 249 6.25 21.56 -4.50
CA HIS A 249 6.59 22.81 -3.83
C HIS A 249 5.59 23.16 -2.71
N GLU A 250 4.29 23.08 -3.00
CA GLU A 250 3.24 23.34 -2.01
C GLU A 250 3.30 22.35 -0.83
N THR A 251 3.55 21.06 -1.08
CA THR A 251 3.66 20.03 -0.05
C THR A 251 4.88 20.23 0.84
N VAL A 252 6.02 20.62 0.27
CA VAL A 252 7.24 20.93 1.03
C VAL A 252 6.98 22.10 1.98
N ALA A 253 6.32 23.16 1.52
CA ALA A 253 5.95 24.29 2.38
C ALA A 253 5.05 23.84 3.54
N VAL A 254 3.99 23.08 3.26
CA VAL A 254 3.09 22.56 4.31
C VAL A 254 3.83 21.67 5.31
N PHE A 255 4.74 20.79 4.85
CA PHE A 255 5.54 19.97 5.76
C PHE A 255 6.37 20.83 6.71
N GLN A 256 7.05 21.84 6.17
CA GLN A 256 7.91 22.74 6.93
C GLN A 256 7.12 23.57 7.95
N ASP A 257 5.97 24.10 7.55
CA ASP A 257 5.09 24.87 8.44
C ASP A 257 4.51 24.02 9.59
N ASN A 258 4.52 22.69 9.45
CA ASN A 258 3.97 21.75 10.41
C ASN A 258 5.03 20.85 11.08
N GLU A 259 6.33 21.13 10.89
CA GLU A 259 7.42 20.25 11.34
C GLU A 259 7.32 19.92 12.84
N SER A 260 7.14 20.93 13.69
CA SER A 260 7.04 20.72 15.14
C SER A 260 5.83 19.84 15.52
N ALA A 261 4.67 20.05 14.89
CA ALA A 261 3.47 19.26 15.14
C ALA A 261 3.62 17.81 14.64
N LEU A 262 4.34 17.61 13.53
CA LEU A 262 4.68 16.28 13.00
C LEU A 262 5.61 15.52 13.95
N LEU A 263 6.67 16.18 14.45
CA LEU A 263 7.61 15.61 15.42
C LEU A 263 6.95 15.29 16.76
N ALA A 264 6.01 16.12 17.20
CA ALA A 264 5.21 15.87 18.41
C ALA A 264 4.11 14.81 18.22
N GLY A 265 3.86 14.36 16.97
CA GLY A 265 2.81 13.40 16.66
C GLY A 265 1.39 13.95 16.82
N GLU A 266 1.22 15.27 16.79
CA GLU A 266 -0.04 16.00 17.01
C GLU A 266 -0.88 16.15 15.73
N ARG A 267 -0.26 15.92 14.57
CA ARG A 267 -0.94 15.94 13.27
C ARG A 267 -1.35 14.53 12.87
N ASP A 268 -2.60 14.37 12.45
CA ASP A 268 -3.14 13.15 11.81
C ASP A 268 -3.49 13.36 10.33
N ALA A 269 -3.73 14.61 9.93
CA ALA A 269 -4.20 14.95 8.59
C ALA A 269 -3.08 14.80 7.54
N PRO A 270 -3.38 14.23 6.34
CA PRO A 270 -2.45 14.24 5.21
C PRO A 270 -1.98 15.65 4.86
N LEU A 271 -0.76 15.80 4.34
CA LEU A 271 -0.20 17.12 3.99
C LEU A 271 -1.00 17.81 2.89
N LEU A 272 -1.46 17.04 1.90
CA LEU A 272 -2.20 17.59 0.76
C LEU A 272 -3.50 18.27 1.15
N LYS A 273 -4.04 18.06 2.36
CA LYS A 273 -5.26 18.77 2.81
C LYS A 273 -5.08 20.27 2.95
N ASP A 274 -3.86 20.73 3.21
CA ASP A 274 -3.58 22.14 3.52
C ASP A 274 -2.79 22.83 2.40
N ILE A 275 -2.58 22.17 1.27
CA ILE A 275 -1.91 22.80 0.12
C ILE A 275 -2.84 23.82 -0.54
N PRO A 276 -2.30 24.92 -1.10
CA PRO A 276 -3.08 25.91 -1.84
C PRO A 276 -3.94 25.32 -2.97
N SER A 277 -3.48 24.25 -3.63
CA SER A 277 -4.18 23.61 -4.75
C SER A 277 -5.21 22.53 -4.35
N ILE A 278 -5.59 22.41 -3.08
CA ILE A 278 -6.48 21.33 -2.60
C ILE A 278 -7.83 21.29 -3.34
N GLU A 279 -8.45 22.44 -3.61
CA GLU A 279 -9.75 22.45 -4.31
C GLU A 279 -9.63 21.95 -5.77
N LYS A 280 -8.48 22.19 -6.42
CA LYS A 280 -8.19 21.66 -7.76
C LYS A 280 -8.00 20.15 -7.72
N LEU A 281 -7.28 19.64 -6.72
CA LEU A 281 -7.12 18.20 -6.51
C LEU A 281 -8.46 17.51 -6.22
N ARG A 282 -9.34 18.12 -5.42
CA ARG A 282 -10.69 17.60 -5.16
C ARG A 282 -11.51 17.53 -6.43
N ALA A 283 -11.53 18.59 -7.24
CA ALA A 283 -12.23 18.60 -8.52
C ALA A 283 -11.70 17.52 -9.48
N LEU A 284 -10.38 17.29 -9.49
CA LEU A 284 -9.76 16.22 -10.28
C LEU A 284 -10.20 14.83 -9.82
N ARG A 285 -10.21 14.59 -8.50
CA ARG A 285 -10.66 13.33 -7.90
C ARG A 285 -12.13 13.06 -8.20
N GLU A 286 -13.00 14.05 -8.00
CA GLU A 286 -14.44 13.92 -8.32
C GLU A 286 -14.67 13.60 -9.80
N TYR A 287 -13.86 14.19 -10.69
CA TYR A 287 -13.91 13.86 -12.11
C TYR A 287 -13.48 12.41 -12.39
N ALA A 288 -12.38 11.96 -11.78
CA ALA A 288 -11.89 10.59 -11.94
C ALA A 288 -12.90 9.56 -11.42
N GLU A 289 -13.50 9.81 -10.25
CA GLU A 289 -14.55 8.97 -9.68
C GLU A 289 -15.76 8.87 -10.59
N LYS A 290 -16.21 9.99 -11.17
CA LYS A 290 -17.40 10.01 -12.01
C LYS A 290 -17.21 9.44 -13.40
N TYR A 291 -16.02 9.58 -13.99
CA TYR A 291 -15.81 9.29 -15.42
C TYR A 291 -14.73 8.26 -15.72
N ILE A 292 -13.81 7.98 -14.79
CA ILE A 292 -12.67 7.06 -14.99
C ILE A 292 -12.93 5.70 -14.32
N TYR A 293 -13.28 5.69 -13.03
CA TYR A 293 -13.30 4.44 -12.24
C TYR A 293 -14.54 3.55 -12.43
N ILE A 294 -15.62 4.03 -13.06
CA ILE A 294 -16.91 3.31 -13.21
C ILE A 294 -17.04 2.65 -14.60
N SER A 295 -15.93 2.31 -15.25
CA SER A 295 -16.02 1.65 -16.56
C SER A 295 -16.45 0.18 -16.42
N ARG A 296 -17.29 -0.30 -17.34
CA ARG A 296 -17.78 -1.69 -17.34
C ARG A 296 -16.65 -2.75 -17.30
N PRO A 297 -15.54 -2.63 -18.06
CA PRO A 297 -14.44 -3.61 -18.00
C PRO A 297 -13.81 -3.72 -16.62
N VAL A 298 -13.71 -2.59 -15.90
CA VAL A 298 -13.17 -2.55 -14.53
C VAL A 298 -14.07 -3.35 -13.58
N VAL A 299 -15.39 -3.16 -13.65
CA VAL A 299 -16.35 -3.89 -12.80
C VAL A 299 -16.34 -5.40 -13.09
N GLU A 300 -16.28 -5.81 -14.36
CA GLU A 300 -16.25 -7.23 -14.75
C GLU A 300 -15.00 -7.94 -14.19
N VAL A 301 -13.83 -7.28 -14.22
CA VAL A 301 -12.59 -7.80 -13.63
C VAL A 301 -12.70 -7.90 -12.11
N GLN A 302 -13.28 -6.90 -11.45
CA GLN A 302 -13.43 -6.88 -9.99
C GLN A 302 -14.32 -8.01 -9.47
N ILE A 303 -15.46 -8.26 -10.12
CA ILE A 303 -16.37 -9.35 -9.74
C ILE A 303 -15.69 -10.72 -9.93
N ALA A 304 -14.99 -10.90 -11.06
CA ALA A 304 -14.24 -12.13 -11.30
C ALA A 304 -13.14 -12.34 -10.24
N GLY A 305 -12.39 -11.28 -9.93
CA GLY A 305 -11.33 -11.31 -8.92
C GLY A 305 -11.86 -11.64 -7.53
N HIS A 306 -12.99 -11.06 -7.14
CA HIS A 306 -13.63 -11.35 -5.86
C HIS A 306 -13.98 -12.84 -5.72
N ARG A 307 -14.61 -13.43 -6.73
CA ARG A 307 -14.98 -14.85 -6.73
C ARG A 307 -13.75 -15.77 -6.70
N VAL A 308 -12.70 -15.41 -7.43
CA VAL A 308 -11.43 -16.16 -7.44
C VAL A 308 -10.80 -16.16 -6.05
N LEU A 309 -10.68 -15.00 -5.42
CA LEU A 309 -9.98 -14.89 -4.14
C LEU A 309 -10.80 -15.46 -2.98
N THR A 310 -12.10 -15.18 -2.88
CA THR A 310 -12.96 -15.81 -1.87
C THR A 310 -12.96 -17.33 -1.98
N GLY A 311 -12.98 -17.87 -3.20
CA GLY A 311 -12.90 -19.30 -3.46
C GLY A 311 -11.54 -19.91 -3.07
N LEU A 312 -10.43 -19.27 -3.41
CA LEU A 312 -9.09 -19.71 -2.99
C LEU A 312 -8.93 -19.68 -1.46
N MET A 313 -9.39 -18.60 -0.83
CA MET A 313 -9.41 -18.47 0.63
C MET A 313 -10.21 -19.63 1.25
N GLY A 314 -11.42 -19.89 0.78
CA GLY A 314 -12.26 -20.99 1.25
C GLY A 314 -11.58 -22.36 1.16
N ILE A 315 -10.97 -22.67 0.02
CA ILE A 315 -10.27 -23.95 -0.20
C ILE A 315 -9.13 -24.14 0.81
N TYR A 316 -8.24 -23.16 0.93
CA TYR A 316 -7.03 -23.32 1.76
C TYR A 316 -7.31 -23.13 3.25
N CYS A 317 -8.11 -22.13 3.64
CA CYS A 317 -8.44 -21.89 5.05
C CYS A 317 -9.25 -23.04 5.64
N GLN A 318 -10.18 -23.64 4.88
CA GLN A 318 -10.92 -24.81 5.36
C GLN A 318 -10.00 -26.03 5.50
N ALA A 319 -9.08 -26.26 4.55
CA ALA A 319 -8.10 -27.34 4.67
C ALA A 319 -7.19 -27.17 5.90
N ILE A 320 -6.74 -25.95 6.19
CA ILE A 320 -6.00 -25.64 7.43
C ILE A 320 -6.87 -25.91 8.66
N ALA A 321 -8.13 -25.45 8.66
CA ALA A 321 -9.04 -25.64 9.78
C ALA A 321 -9.34 -27.13 10.04
N ASN A 322 -9.49 -27.94 8.99
CA ASN A 322 -9.76 -29.38 9.08
C ASN A 322 -8.57 -30.16 9.63
N THR A 323 -7.35 -29.69 9.38
CA THR A 323 -6.10 -30.38 9.74
C THR A 323 -5.49 -29.90 11.06
N HIS A 324 -5.73 -28.66 11.46
CA HIS A 324 -5.14 -28.11 12.69
C HIS A 324 -5.73 -28.77 13.95
N GLY A 325 -4.89 -29.52 14.67
CA GLY A 325 -5.23 -30.12 15.96
C GLY A 325 -6.27 -31.24 15.87
N ARG A 326 -6.37 -31.93 14.73
CA ARG A 326 -7.34 -33.02 14.51
C ARG A 326 -6.68 -34.29 14.02
N ASP A 327 -7.21 -35.43 14.48
CA ASP A 327 -6.70 -36.76 14.15
C ASP A 327 -7.26 -37.31 12.83
N ASN A 328 -8.53 -37.01 12.53
CA ASN A 328 -9.21 -37.48 11.31
C ASN A 328 -9.11 -36.44 10.19
N ILE A 329 -8.02 -36.53 9.42
CA ILE A 329 -7.74 -35.64 8.30
C ILE A 329 -8.14 -36.33 6.99
N THR A 330 -8.90 -35.65 6.14
CA THR A 330 -9.25 -36.20 4.83
C THR A 330 -8.04 -36.21 3.89
N ARG A 331 -7.95 -37.20 3.00
CA ARG A 331 -6.91 -37.24 1.96
C ARG A 331 -6.96 -36.01 1.05
N ALA A 332 -8.15 -35.46 0.81
CA ALA A 332 -8.33 -34.26 0.02
C ALA A 332 -7.66 -33.03 0.67
N ASP A 333 -7.88 -32.81 1.97
CA ASP A 333 -7.24 -31.72 2.72
C ASP A 333 -5.71 -31.84 2.68
N GLN A 334 -5.18 -33.05 2.86
CA GLN A 334 -3.73 -33.30 2.78
C GLN A 334 -3.16 -32.94 1.40
N MET A 335 -3.86 -33.32 0.33
CA MET A 335 -3.45 -33.00 -1.04
C MET A 335 -3.50 -31.48 -1.31
N LEU A 336 -4.55 -30.80 -0.85
CA LEU A 336 -4.66 -29.33 -0.97
C LEU A 336 -3.52 -28.62 -0.23
N LEU A 337 -3.20 -29.04 1.00
CA LEU A 337 -2.09 -28.46 1.75
C LEU A 337 -0.72 -28.80 1.15
N ALA A 338 -0.57 -29.94 0.50
CA ALA A 338 0.66 -30.26 -0.23
C ALA A 338 0.90 -29.32 -1.42
N LEU A 339 -0.16 -28.77 -2.01
CA LEU A 339 -0.07 -27.76 -3.08
C LEU A 339 0.27 -26.36 -2.56
N LEU A 340 0.09 -26.08 -1.26
CA LEU A 340 0.52 -24.83 -0.66
C LEU A 340 2.07 -24.83 -0.60
N PRO A 341 2.77 -23.80 -1.14
CA PRO A 341 4.22 -23.78 -1.13
C PRO A 341 4.79 -23.91 0.29
N GLU A 342 5.87 -24.67 0.42
CA GLU A 342 6.44 -25.02 1.72
C GLU A 342 6.80 -23.80 2.58
N ARG A 343 7.27 -22.72 1.95
CA ARG A 343 7.59 -21.45 2.63
C ARG A 343 6.41 -20.82 3.37
N PHE A 344 5.17 -21.08 2.94
CA PHE A 344 3.96 -20.58 3.60
C PHE A 344 3.39 -21.56 4.64
N ARG A 345 3.99 -22.75 4.78
CA ARG A 345 3.62 -23.78 5.77
C ARG A 345 4.62 -23.88 6.92
N LYS A 346 5.90 -23.64 6.66
CA LYS A 346 7.00 -23.76 7.64
C LYS A 346 6.85 -22.77 8.81
N SER A 347 7.30 -23.20 9.98
CA SER A 347 7.48 -22.38 11.19
C SER A 347 6.21 -21.65 11.67
N ARG A 348 5.06 -22.35 11.62
CA ARG A 348 3.75 -21.81 12.05
C ARG A 348 3.10 -22.83 12.97
N ASP A 349 2.87 -22.43 14.22
CA ASP A 349 2.40 -23.36 15.26
C ASP A 349 0.89 -23.21 15.49
N SER A 350 0.42 -21.97 15.61
CA SER A 350 -0.98 -21.66 15.89
C SER A 350 -1.89 -21.72 14.65
N LEU A 351 -3.19 -21.84 14.87
CA LEU A 351 -4.19 -21.75 13.80
C LEU A 351 -4.13 -20.39 13.10
N TYR A 352 -4.03 -19.30 13.88
CA TYR A 352 -3.89 -17.94 13.37
C TYR A 352 -2.70 -17.80 12.42
N GLN A 353 -1.50 -18.25 12.83
CA GLN A 353 -0.30 -18.17 12.00
C GLN A 353 -0.44 -18.96 10.69
N LYS A 354 -1.07 -20.13 10.74
CA LYS A 354 -1.34 -20.95 9.54
C LYS A 354 -2.31 -20.26 8.58
N LEU A 355 -3.38 -19.67 9.10
CA LEU A 355 -4.35 -18.91 8.30
C LEU A 355 -3.74 -17.63 7.71
N LEU A 356 -2.93 -16.91 8.49
CA LEU A 356 -2.17 -15.78 7.99
C LEU A 356 -1.20 -16.22 6.88
N GLY A 357 -0.71 -17.47 6.89
CA GLY A 357 0.13 -18.03 5.83
C GLY A 357 -0.58 -18.31 4.53
N VAL A 358 -1.86 -18.67 4.62
CA VAL A 358 -2.74 -18.71 3.46
C VAL A 358 -2.91 -17.29 2.90
N CYS A 359 -3.08 -16.29 3.76
CA CYS A 359 -3.14 -14.89 3.34
C CYS A 359 -1.83 -14.45 2.67
N ASP A 360 -0.68 -14.78 3.26
CA ASP A 360 0.65 -14.51 2.69
C ASP A 360 0.81 -15.11 1.29
N TYR A 361 0.36 -16.35 1.10
CA TYR A 361 0.40 -17.01 -0.19
C TYR A 361 -0.51 -16.34 -1.22
N ILE A 362 -1.76 -16.07 -0.85
CA ILE A 362 -2.78 -15.52 -1.76
C ILE A 362 -2.49 -14.07 -2.12
N ALA A 363 -2.07 -13.25 -1.14
CA ALA A 363 -1.69 -11.86 -1.40
C ALA A 363 -0.41 -11.76 -2.25
N GLY A 364 0.52 -12.70 -2.12
CA GLY A 364 1.73 -12.75 -2.93
C GLY A 364 1.56 -13.25 -4.37
N MET A 365 0.33 -13.53 -4.83
CA MET A 365 0.07 -13.95 -6.20
C MET A 365 -0.01 -12.77 -7.17
N THR A 366 0.15 -13.04 -8.48
CA THR A 366 -0.32 -12.13 -9.53
C THR A 366 -1.77 -12.45 -9.92
N ASP A 367 -2.48 -11.50 -10.51
CA ASP A 367 -3.86 -11.67 -11.02
C ASP A 367 -4.00 -12.93 -11.90
N SER A 368 -3.09 -13.10 -12.86
CA SER A 368 -3.12 -14.23 -13.80
C SER A 368 -2.85 -15.57 -13.11
N TYR A 369 -1.95 -15.59 -12.14
CA TYR A 369 -1.66 -16.80 -11.35
C TYR A 369 -2.84 -17.18 -10.47
N ALA A 370 -3.46 -16.22 -9.77
CA ALA A 370 -4.64 -16.47 -8.94
C ALA A 370 -5.80 -17.08 -9.74
N VAL A 371 -6.09 -16.52 -10.93
CA VAL A 371 -7.13 -17.06 -11.84
C VAL A 371 -6.77 -18.47 -12.30
N SER A 372 -5.52 -18.69 -12.71
CA SER A 372 -5.05 -20.01 -13.19
C SER A 372 -5.13 -21.07 -12.09
N LEU A 373 -4.68 -20.75 -10.88
CA LEU A 373 -4.74 -21.63 -9.72
C LEU A 373 -6.20 -21.97 -9.37
N TYR A 374 -7.07 -20.96 -9.29
CA TYR A 374 -8.47 -21.17 -8.98
C TYR A 374 -9.15 -22.08 -10.01
N LYS A 375 -8.91 -21.88 -11.32
CA LYS A 375 -9.44 -22.76 -12.37
C LYS A 375 -8.95 -24.21 -12.23
N LYS A 376 -7.70 -24.41 -11.81
CA LYS A 376 -7.14 -25.75 -11.57
C LYS A 376 -7.78 -26.43 -10.36
N LEU A 377 -7.88 -25.74 -9.24
CA LEU A 377 -8.44 -26.30 -8.01
C LEU A 377 -9.94 -26.56 -8.09
N THR A 378 -10.66 -25.83 -8.96
CA THR A 378 -12.10 -26.01 -9.19
C THR A 378 -12.45 -26.89 -10.39
N GLY A 379 -11.46 -27.50 -11.05
CA GLY A 379 -11.67 -28.41 -12.17
C GLY A 379 -12.13 -27.75 -13.48
N ILE A 380 -12.08 -26.42 -13.58
CA ILE A 380 -12.38 -25.66 -14.81
C ILE A 380 -11.27 -25.88 -15.86
N SER A 381 -10.03 -26.07 -15.41
CA SER A 381 -8.89 -26.39 -16.27
C SER A 381 -8.00 -27.43 -15.61
N LEU A 382 -7.46 -28.38 -16.36
CA LEU A 382 -6.45 -29.30 -15.85
C LEU A 382 -5.03 -28.77 -16.14
N PRO A 383 -4.01 -29.16 -15.35
CA PRO A 383 -2.62 -28.88 -15.70
C PRO A 383 -2.34 -29.49 -17.08
N VAL A 384 -1.93 -28.65 -18.02
CA VAL A 384 -1.38 -29.11 -19.29
C VAL A 384 0.12 -29.24 -19.05
N ASN A 385 0.66 -30.45 -19.19
CA ASN A 385 2.09 -30.72 -19.07
C ASN A 385 2.90 -29.97 -20.12
#